data_AF-A0A6G2D8P7-F1
#
_entry.id   AF-A0A6G2D8P7-F1
#
_cell.length_a   1.000
_cell.length_b   1.000
_cell.length_c   1.000
_cell.angle_alpha   90.00
_cell.angle_beta   90.00
_cell.angle_gamma   90.00
#
_symmetry.space_group_name_H-M   'P 1'
#
loop_
_entity.id
_entity.type
_entity.pdbx_description
1 polymer ?
#
loop_
_entity_poly.entity_id
_entity_poly.type
_entity_poly.pdbx_seq_one_letter_code
_entity_poly.pdbx_strand_id
1 'polypeptide(L)'
;TSAGKVSPEAALALSTPIAVAIQFLQTFAYTVRAGAPETAMKHLKNHNLKKFKFTLNATIWLFAFIGFTLGCLGALSMDTLLKLVDYIPPVLLTGLTVAGKMLPAIGFAMILSVMAKKELIPFVLLGYVCAAYLNIPTIGIAIVGTIFALIEFYNKPKTADHVVEEEAHDDWI
;
A
#
# COMPACT_ATOMS: atom_id res chain seq x y z
N THR A 1 -22.28 -3.74 -31.64
CA THR A 1 -22.65 -3.75 -30.20
C THR A 1 -22.23 -5.07 -29.58
N SER A 2 -20.92 -5.24 -29.30
CA SER A 2 -20.36 -6.49 -28.73
C SER A 2 -20.11 -6.33 -27.24
N ALA A 3 -21.14 -5.96 -26.49
CA ALA A 3 -21.06 -5.77 -25.03
C ALA A 3 -21.35 -7.07 -24.25
N GLY A 4 -21.06 -8.25 -24.81
CA GLY A 4 -21.58 -9.52 -24.26
C GLY A 4 -20.72 -10.77 -24.44
N LYS A 5 -19.39 -10.69 -24.62
CA LYS A 5 -18.55 -11.90 -24.79
C LYS A 5 -17.21 -11.89 -24.06
N VAL A 6 -17.12 -11.22 -22.91
CA VAL A 6 -16.02 -11.49 -21.96
C VAL A 6 -16.66 -12.20 -20.79
N SER A 7 -16.39 -13.49 -20.62
CA SER A 7 -16.89 -14.21 -19.45
C SER A 7 -16.27 -13.60 -18.17
N PRO A 8 -16.93 -13.70 -17.01
CA PRO A 8 -16.35 -13.24 -15.74
C PRO A 8 -14.93 -13.78 -15.52
N GLU A 9 -14.68 -15.02 -15.95
CA GLU A 9 -13.38 -15.69 -15.88
C GLU A 9 -12.36 -15.06 -16.83
N ALA A 10 -12.76 -14.70 -18.06
CA ALA A 10 -11.90 -14.00 -19.00
C ALA A 10 -11.57 -12.57 -18.52
N ALA A 11 -12.53 -11.87 -17.89
CA ALA A 11 -12.31 -10.56 -17.29
C ALA A 11 -11.34 -10.64 -16.10
N LEU A 12 -11.50 -11.66 -15.23
CA LEU A 12 -10.59 -11.93 -14.12
C LEU A 12 -9.18 -12.28 -14.62
N ALA A 13 -9.06 -13.13 -15.64
CA ALA A 13 -7.77 -13.47 -16.25
C ALA A 13 -7.05 -12.23 -16.82
N LEU A 14 -7.80 -11.31 -17.41
CA LEU A 14 -7.27 -10.08 -17.99
C LEU A 14 -6.93 -9.00 -16.95
N SER A 15 -7.61 -9.01 -15.81
CA SER A 15 -7.45 -8.00 -14.77
C SER A 15 -6.04 -7.97 -14.18
N THR A 16 -5.39 -9.13 -14.06
CA THR A 16 -4.08 -9.24 -13.39
C THR A 16 -2.98 -8.55 -14.22
N PRO A 17 -2.78 -8.86 -15.52
CA PRO A 17 -1.82 -8.12 -16.35
C PRO A 17 -2.10 -6.61 -16.41
N ILE A 18 -3.37 -6.22 -16.54
CA ILE A 18 -3.77 -4.81 -16.59
C ILE A 18 -3.45 -4.10 -15.27
N ALA A 19 -3.74 -4.70 -14.13
CA ALA A 19 -3.46 -4.13 -12.82
C ALA A 19 -1.95 -3.89 -12.61
N VAL A 20 -1.13 -4.86 -13.00
CA VAL A 20 0.34 -4.74 -12.89
C VAL A 20 0.86 -3.63 -13.83
N ALA A 21 0.31 -3.52 -15.04
CA ALA A 21 0.66 -2.45 -15.97
C ALA A 21 0.29 -1.05 -15.46
N ILE A 22 -0.92 -0.91 -14.88
CA ILE A 22 -1.34 0.33 -14.23
C ILE A 22 -0.39 0.67 -13.08
N GLN A 23 0.06 -0.32 -12.31
CA GLN A 23 1.04 -0.11 -11.25
C GLN A 23 2.36 0.45 -11.79
N PHE A 24 2.85 -0.04 -12.94
CA PHE A 24 4.04 0.52 -13.60
C PHE A 24 3.84 1.99 -13.95
N LEU A 25 2.70 2.32 -14.55
CA LEU A 25 2.39 3.67 -14.93
C LEU A 25 2.28 4.61 -13.72
N GLN A 26 1.71 4.11 -12.61
CA GLN A 26 1.63 4.85 -11.36
C GLN A 26 3.02 5.11 -10.77
N THR A 27 3.86 4.08 -10.66
CA THR A 27 5.23 4.22 -10.16
C THR A 27 6.02 5.20 -11.03
N PHE A 28 5.93 5.08 -12.35
CA PHE A 28 6.58 6.01 -13.28
C PHE A 28 6.09 7.46 -13.08
N ALA A 29 4.77 7.66 -12.95
CA ALA A 29 4.19 8.97 -12.69
C ALA A 29 4.71 9.57 -11.37
N TYR A 30 4.85 8.77 -10.31
CA TYR A 30 5.49 9.20 -9.06
C TYR A 30 6.96 9.56 -9.25
N THR A 31 7.72 8.77 -10.01
CA THR A 31 9.13 9.06 -10.30
C THR A 31 9.29 10.40 -11.05
N VAL A 32 8.48 10.65 -12.08
CA VAL A 32 8.48 11.93 -12.81
C VAL A 32 8.12 13.10 -11.88
N ARG A 33 7.32 12.85 -10.85
CA ARG A 33 6.83 13.85 -9.90
C ARG A 33 7.65 13.93 -8.60
N ALA A 34 8.73 13.16 -8.47
CA ALA A 34 9.53 13.11 -7.24
C ALA A 34 10.10 14.49 -6.83
N GLY A 35 10.44 15.35 -7.78
CA GLY A 35 10.92 16.73 -7.54
C GLY A 35 9.81 17.78 -7.33
N ALA A 36 8.54 17.39 -7.37
CA ALA A 36 7.43 18.33 -7.18
C ALA A 36 7.41 19.02 -5.80
N PRO A 37 7.75 18.35 -4.67
CA PRO A 37 7.83 19.00 -3.36
C PRO A 37 8.86 20.12 -3.32
N GLU A 38 10.07 19.89 -3.84
CA GLU A 38 11.13 20.91 -3.90
C GLU A 38 10.69 22.13 -4.73
N THR A 39 10.07 21.88 -5.88
CA THR A 39 9.51 22.93 -6.74
C THR A 39 8.39 23.71 -6.06
N ALA A 40 7.50 23.01 -5.34
CA ALA A 40 6.44 23.64 -4.56
C ALA A 40 7.04 24.55 -3.46
N MET A 41 8.05 24.08 -2.74
CA MET A 41 8.74 24.86 -1.72
C MET A 41 9.39 26.13 -2.29
N LYS A 42 9.96 26.07 -3.51
CA LYS A 42 10.47 27.25 -4.22
C LYS A 42 9.37 28.27 -4.52
N HIS A 43 8.18 27.82 -4.93
CA HIS A 43 7.03 28.70 -5.16
C HIS A 43 6.49 29.32 -3.87
N LEU A 44 6.55 28.60 -2.75
CA LEU A 44 6.15 29.11 -1.45
C LEU A 44 7.10 30.21 -0.96
N LYS A 45 8.42 30.01 -1.08
CA LYS A 45 9.43 31.02 -0.74
C LYS A 45 9.30 32.30 -1.56
N ASN A 46 8.83 32.20 -2.80
CA ASN A 46 8.58 33.34 -3.69
C ASN A 46 7.19 33.98 -3.48
N HIS A 47 6.49 33.66 -2.38
CA HIS A 47 5.14 34.11 -2.04
C HIS A 47 4.08 33.85 -3.14
N ASN A 48 4.33 32.92 -4.06
CA ASN A 48 3.42 32.62 -5.16
C ASN A 48 2.50 31.45 -4.81
N LEU A 49 1.45 31.75 -4.04
CA LEU A 49 0.51 30.74 -3.52
C LEU A 49 -0.29 30.03 -4.62
N LYS A 50 -0.56 30.69 -5.75
CA LYS A 50 -1.27 30.06 -6.89
C LYS A 50 -0.45 28.93 -7.48
N LYS A 51 0.83 29.17 -7.77
CA LYS A 51 1.75 28.15 -8.32
C LYS A 51 2.07 27.05 -7.30
N PHE A 52 2.18 27.41 -6.02
CA PHE A 52 2.33 26.43 -4.94
C PHE A 52 1.17 25.42 -4.91
N LYS A 53 -0.07 25.92 -4.85
CA LYS A 53 -1.28 25.06 -4.83
C LYS A 53 -1.38 24.19 -6.08
N PHE A 54 -1.10 24.76 -7.26
CA PHE A 54 -1.11 23.99 -8.50
C PHE A 54 -0.04 22.89 -8.50
N THR A 55 1.20 23.21 -8.11
CA THR A 55 2.31 22.26 -8.11
C THR A 55 2.08 21.11 -7.14
N LEU A 56 1.56 21.38 -5.95
CA LEU A 56 1.17 20.34 -4.98
C LEU A 56 0.10 19.40 -5.53
N ASN A 57 -0.97 19.96 -6.11
CA ASN A 57 -2.08 19.16 -6.61
C ASN A 57 -1.83 18.54 -7.99
N ALA A 58 -0.76 18.92 -8.68
CA ALA A 58 -0.53 18.47 -10.05
C ALA A 58 -0.28 16.95 -10.18
N THR A 59 0.09 16.25 -9.10
CA THR A 59 0.14 14.78 -9.09
C THR A 59 -1.28 14.19 -9.17
N ILE A 60 -2.27 14.79 -8.51
CA ILE A 60 -3.68 14.39 -8.58
C ILE A 60 -4.22 14.62 -10.00
N TRP A 61 -3.91 15.78 -10.59
CA TRP A 61 -4.32 16.08 -11.98
C TRP A 61 -3.70 15.11 -12.99
N LEU A 62 -2.43 14.73 -12.79
CA LEU A 62 -1.76 13.73 -13.61
C LEU A 62 -2.47 12.37 -13.53
N PHE A 63 -2.80 11.90 -12.32
CA PHE A 63 -3.54 10.65 -12.16
C PHE A 63 -4.96 10.70 -12.71
N ALA A 64 -5.66 11.83 -12.54
CA ALA A 64 -6.98 12.02 -13.12
C ALA A 64 -6.93 11.92 -14.65
N PHE A 65 -5.93 12.56 -15.28
CA PHE A 65 -5.73 12.50 -16.72
C PHE A 65 -5.36 11.08 -17.21
N ILE A 66 -4.42 10.42 -16.55
CA ILE A 66 -4.02 9.04 -16.87
C ILE A 66 -5.20 8.07 -16.70
N GLY A 67 -5.91 8.14 -15.56
CA GLY A 67 -7.05 7.29 -15.27
C GLY A 67 -8.20 7.51 -16.25
N PHE A 68 -8.50 8.77 -16.59
CA PHE A 68 -9.53 9.10 -17.57
C PHE A 68 -9.18 8.58 -18.96
N THR A 69 -7.94 8.79 -19.43
CA THR A 69 -7.50 8.33 -20.75
C THR A 69 -7.52 6.80 -20.86
N LEU A 70 -7.03 6.08 -19.84
CA LEU A 70 -7.10 4.61 -19.80
C LEU A 70 -8.53 4.09 -19.70
N GLY A 71 -9.38 4.75 -18.90
CA GLY A 71 -10.81 4.40 -18.79
C GLY A 71 -11.56 4.58 -20.11
N CYS A 72 -11.34 5.70 -20.81
CA CYS A 72 -11.91 5.93 -22.13
C CYS A 72 -11.37 4.93 -23.17
N LEU A 73 -10.07 4.64 -23.17
CA LEU A 73 -9.47 3.65 -24.07
C LEU A 73 -10.05 2.25 -23.84
N GLY A 74 -10.16 1.82 -22.58
CA GLY A 74 -10.75 0.53 -22.21
C GLY A 74 -12.24 0.43 -22.58
N ALA A 75 -12.99 1.54 -22.50
CA ALA A 75 -14.38 1.60 -22.91
C ALA A 75 -14.57 1.52 -24.45
N LEU A 76 -13.61 2.04 -25.22
CA LEU A 76 -13.67 2.05 -26.69
C LEU A 76 -13.07 0.77 -27.31
N SER A 77 -11.94 0.26 -26.79
CA SER A 77 -11.25 -0.92 -27.33
C SER A 77 -10.34 -1.57 -26.27
N MET A 78 -10.77 -2.74 -25.76
CA MET A 78 -9.92 -3.54 -24.87
C MET A 78 -8.68 -4.10 -25.58
N ASP A 79 -8.78 -4.47 -26.86
CA ASP A 79 -7.64 -5.00 -27.61
C ASP A 79 -6.49 -4.00 -27.71
N THR A 80 -6.81 -2.71 -27.80
CA THR A 80 -5.81 -1.63 -27.82
C THR A 80 -5.12 -1.48 -26.47
N LEU A 81 -5.88 -1.60 -25.38
CA LEU A 81 -5.33 -1.56 -24.02
C LEU A 81 -4.38 -2.75 -23.79
N LEU A 82 -4.74 -3.94 -24.24
CA LEU A 82 -3.89 -5.13 -24.11
C LEU A 82 -2.59 -5.03 -24.89
N LYS A 83 -2.65 -4.57 -26.14
CA LYS A 83 -1.43 -4.31 -26.92
C LYS A 83 -0.51 -3.30 -26.24
N LEU A 84 -1.07 -2.30 -25.55
CA LEU A 84 -0.28 -1.33 -24.78
C LEU A 84 0.42 -1.98 -23.58
N VAL A 85 -0.27 -2.89 -22.89
CA VAL A 85 0.28 -3.67 -21.77
C VAL A 85 1.38 -4.62 -22.24
N ASP A 86 1.24 -5.22 -23.42
CA ASP A 86 2.22 -6.15 -24.00
C ASP A 86 3.58 -5.50 -24.33
N TYR A 87 3.64 -4.15 -24.45
CA TYR A 87 4.92 -3.44 -24.59
C TYR A 87 5.75 -3.43 -23.30
N ILE A 88 5.16 -3.74 -22.14
CA ILE A 88 5.88 -3.74 -20.88
C ILE A 88 6.72 -5.02 -20.79
N PRO A 89 8.05 -4.92 -20.55
CA PRO A 89 8.92 -6.09 -20.44
C PRO A 89 8.40 -7.10 -19.41
N PRO A 90 8.35 -8.41 -19.74
CA PRO A 90 7.77 -9.43 -18.86
C PRO A 90 8.53 -9.59 -17.53
N VAL A 91 9.83 -9.29 -17.52
CA VAL A 91 10.67 -9.28 -16.30
C VAL A 91 10.17 -8.25 -15.29
N LEU A 92 9.77 -7.07 -15.77
CA LEU A 92 9.25 -5.99 -14.95
C LEU A 92 7.87 -6.37 -14.37
N LEU A 93 6.95 -6.87 -15.22
CA LEU A 93 5.64 -7.35 -14.80
C LEU A 93 5.74 -8.45 -13.74
N THR A 94 6.64 -9.42 -13.95
CA THR A 94 6.85 -10.53 -13.01
C THR A 94 7.44 -10.07 -11.69
N GLY A 95 8.47 -9.21 -11.71
CA GLY A 95 9.10 -8.69 -10.51
C GLY A 95 8.12 -7.93 -9.61
N LEU A 96 7.29 -7.08 -10.20
CA LEU A 96 6.28 -6.31 -9.47
C LEU A 96 5.13 -7.17 -8.98
N THR A 97 4.74 -8.21 -9.73
CA THR A 97 3.75 -9.19 -9.28
C THR A 97 4.24 -9.94 -8.04
N VAL A 98 5.51 -10.35 -8.02
CA VAL A 98 6.11 -11.01 -6.85
C VAL A 98 6.19 -10.02 -5.68
N ALA A 99 6.66 -8.79 -5.91
CA ALA A 99 6.71 -7.75 -4.88
C ALA A 99 5.31 -7.44 -4.30
N GLY A 100 4.28 -7.34 -5.15
CA GLY A 100 2.90 -7.15 -4.73
C GLY A 100 2.37 -8.30 -3.88
N LYS A 101 2.74 -9.55 -4.20
CA LYS A 101 2.42 -10.72 -3.36
C LYS A 101 3.12 -10.70 -2.01
N MET A 102 4.26 -10.02 -1.88
CA MET A 102 4.98 -9.86 -0.62
C MET A 102 4.46 -8.70 0.23
N LEU A 103 3.71 -7.76 -0.35
CA LEU A 103 3.24 -6.55 0.33
C LEU A 103 2.42 -6.83 1.61
N PRO A 104 1.51 -7.84 1.67
CA PRO A 104 0.82 -8.17 2.91
C PRO A 104 1.78 -8.58 4.04
N ALA A 105 2.81 -9.37 3.73
CA ALA A 105 3.79 -9.80 4.72
C ALA A 105 4.62 -8.61 5.23
N ILE A 106 5.04 -7.70 4.34
CA ILE A 106 5.74 -6.47 4.71
C ILE A 106 4.84 -5.57 5.57
N GLY A 107 3.56 -5.44 5.21
CA GLY A 107 2.58 -4.68 5.99
C GLY A 107 2.43 -5.19 7.43
N PHE A 108 2.27 -6.51 7.60
CA PHE A 108 2.23 -7.12 8.93
C PHE A 108 3.55 -6.93 9.69
N ALA A 109 4.70 -7.04 9.01
CA ALA A 109 6.00 -6.83 9.62
C ALA A 109 6.18 -5.38 10.12
N MET A 110 5.77 -4.36 9.36
CA MET A 110 5.85 -2.95 9.75
C MET A 110 4.95 -2.64 10.96
N ILE A 111 3.74 -3.18 10.99
CA ILE A 111 2.84 -3.02 12.14
C ILE A 111 3.44 -3.71 13.37
N LEU A 112 3.92 -4.95 13.18
CA LEU A 112 4.52 -5.73 14.24
C LEU A 112 5.80 -5.08 14.77
N SER A 113 6.64 -4.46 13.94
CA SER A 113 7.87 -3.80 14.39
C SER A 113 7.60 -2.60 15.30
N VAL A 114 6.48 -1.91 15.11
CA VAL A 114 6.07 -0.79 15.98
C VAL A 114 5.39 -1.30 17.26
N MET A 115 4.65 -2.42 17.19
CA MET A 115 3.90 -2.96 18.33
C MET A 115 4.70 -3.92 19.21
N ALA A 116 5.66 -4.65 18.64
CA ALA A 116 6.38 -5.72 19.33
C ALA A 116 7.46 -5.15 20.26
N LYS A 117 7.20 -5.24 21.55
CA LYS A 117 8.22 -5.05 22.59
C LYS A 117 8.88 -6.39 22.92
N LYS A 118 10.14 -6.38 23.36
CA LYS A 118 10.89 -7.60 23.73
C LYS A 118 10.12 -8.48 24.74
N GLU A 119 9.43 -7.84 25.69
CA GLU A 119 8.61 -8.50 26.71
C GLU A 119 7.37 -9.20 26.14
N LEU A 120 6.86 -8.75 24.98
CA LEU A 120 5.62 -9.24 24.38
C LEU A 120 5.85 -10.27 23.26
N ILE A 121 7.11 -10.55 22.91
CA ILE A 121 7.47 -11.56 21.90
C ILE A 121 6.80 -12.93 22.17
N PRO A 122 6.72 -13.45 23.41
CA PRO A 122 6.06 -14.72 23.68
C PRO A 122 4.59 -14.75 23.23
N PHE A 123 3.85 -13.63 23.37
CA PHE A 123 2.46 -13.54 22.92
C PHE A 123 2.34 -13.51 21.39
N VAL A 124 3.28 -12.89 20.70
CA VAL A 124 3.35 -12.89 19.23
C VAL A 124 3.57 -14.32 18.71
N LEU A 125 4.50 -15.07 19.32
CA LEU A 125 4.76 -16.47 18.97
C LEU A 125 3.56 -17.37 19.27
N LEU A 126 2.87 -17.15 20.39
CA LEU A 126 1.65 -17.87 20.73
C LEU A 126 0.57 -17.63 19.66
N GLY A 127 0.35 -16.38 19.26
CA GLY A 127 -0.58 -16.03 18.19
C GLY A 127 -0.24 -16.72 16.86
N TYR A 128 1.04 -16.80 16.51
CA TYR A 128 1.52 -17.56 15.34
C TYR A 128 1.19 -19.05 15.44
N VAL A 129 1.42 -19.68 16.60
CA VAL A 129 1.08 -21.11 16.80
C VAL A 129 -0.43 -21.34 16.67
N CYS A 130 -1.25 -20.47 17.26
CA CYS A 130 -2.71 -20.51 17.14
C CYS A 130 -3.18 -20.38 15.67
N ALA A 131 -2.54 -19.51 14.89
CA ALA A 131 -2.85 -19.33 13.48
C ALA A 131 -2.39 -20.53 12.63
N ALA A 132 -1.13 -20.94 12.76
CA ALA A 132 -0.50 -21.90 11.86
C ALA A 132 -0.87 -23.36 12.14
N TYR A 133 -1.01 -23.74 13.42
CA TYR A 133 -1.24 -25.14 13.80
C TYR A 133 -2.70 -25.41 14.17
N LEU A 134 -3.34 -24.49 14.91
CA LEU A 134 -4.72 -24.67 15.35
C LEU A 134 -5.76 -24.17 14.33
N ASN A 135 -5.32 -23.48 13.26
CA ASN A 135 -6.18 -22.93 12.21
C ASN A 135 -7.34 -22.08 12.77
N ILE A 136 -7.10 -21.37 13.88
CA ILE A 136 -8.11 -20.53 14.51
C ILE A 136 -8.36 -19.29 13.62
N PRO A 137 -9.62 -18.88 13.39
CA PRO A 137 -9.91 -17.66 12.65
C PRO A 137 -9.28 -16.43 13.33
N THR A 138 -8.88 -15.43 12.54
CA THR A 138 -8.19 -14.22 13.02
C THR A 138 -8.92 -13.51 14.16
N ILE A 139 -10.25 -13.44 14.09
CA ILE A 139 -11.10 -12.88 15.15
C ILE A 139 -10.97 -13.67 16.46
N GLY A 140 -10.90 -15.01 16.38
CA GLY A 140 -10.71 -15.84 17.57
C GLY A 140 -9.36 -15.59 18.25
N ILE A 141 -8.30 -15.45 17.46
CA ILE A 141 -6.96 -15.13 17.96
C ILE A 141 -6.95 -13.73 18.61
N ALA A 142 -7.65 -12.75 18.02
CA ALA A 142 -7.76 -11.41 18.57
C ALA A 142 -8.46 -11.38 19.95
N ILE A 143 -9.54 -12.15 20.11
CA ILE A 143 -10.24 -12.29 21.39
C ILE A 143 -9.33 -12.91 22.45
N VAL A 144 -8.62 -14.00 22.12
CA VAL A 144 -7.64 -14.63 23.03
C VAL A 144 -6.55 -13.64 23.43
N GLY A 145 -6.00 -12.88 22.47
CA GLY A 145 -5.02 -11.82 22.73
C GLY A 145 -5.57 -10.73 23.66
N THR A 146 -6.83 -10.33 23.49
CA THR A 146 -7.49 -9.33 24.34
C THR A 146 -7.67 -9.84 25.77
N ILE A 147 -8.03 -11.11 25.96
CA ILE A 147 -8.13 -11.72 27.29
C ILE A 147 -6.77 -11.66 28.00
N PHE A 148 -5.69 -12.07 27.35
CA PHE A 148 -4.34 -11.98 27.93
C PHE A 148 -3.93 -10.53 28.22
N ALA A 149 -4.23 -9.59 27.33
CA ALA A 149 -3.95 -8.17 27.53
C ALA A 149 -4.69 -7.59 28.75
N LEU A 150 -5.97 -7.96 28.94
CA LEU A 150 -6.76 -7.52 30.10
C LEU A 150 -6.21 -8.11 31.40
N ILE A 151 -5.84 -9.40 31.41
CA ILE A 151 -5.24 -10.06 32.58
C ILE A 151 -3.95 -9.34 32.97
N GLU A 152 -3.06 -9.07 32.01
CA GLU A 152 -1.81 -8.34 32.25
C GLU A 152 -2.07 -6.92 32.75
N PHE A 153 -3.05 -6.22 32.15
CA PHE A 153 -3.42 -4.86 32.55
C PHE A 153 -3.92 -4.78 34.00
N TYR A 154 -4.74 -5.75 34.44
CA TYR A 154 -5.24 -5.78 35.82
C TYR A 154 -4.22 -6.31 36.84
N ASN A 155 -3.25 -7.12 36.40
CA ASN A 155 -2.22 -7.70 37.27
C ASN A 155 -1.00 -6.79 37.45
N LYS A 156 -0.75 -5.83 36.57
CA LYS A 156 0.33 -4.85 36.76
C LYS A 156 -0.05 -3.87 37.91
N PRO A 157 0.78 -3.74 38.97
CA PRO A 157 0.57 -2.70 39.96
C PRO A 157 0.64 -1.33 39.26
N LYS A 158 -0.23 -0.39 39.66
CA LYS A 158 -0.31 0.97 39.11
C LYS A 158 0.95 1.78 39.42
N THR A 159 2.06 1.47 38.78
CA THR A 159 3.23 2.35 38.74
C THR A 159 3.02 3.26 37.54
N ALA A 160 3.09 4.57 37.77
CA ALA A 160 3.00 5.57 36.72
C ALA A 160 4.08 5.29 35.66
N ASP A 161 3.66 4.88 34.46
CA ASP A 161 4.58 4.56 33.37
C ASP A 161 5.39 5.79 33.00
N HIS A 162 6.71 5.62 33.00
CA HIS A 162 7.65 6.55 32.43
C HIS A 162 7.28 6.80 30.97
N VAL A 163 7.14 8.09 30.63
CA VAL A 163 7.01 8.60 29.27
C VAL A 163 8.13 7.96 28.44
N VAL A 164 7.75 7.18 27.44
CA VAL A 164 8.68 6.67 26.43
C VAL A 164 9.27 7.91 25.75
N GLU A 165 10.57 8.13 25.96
CA GLU A 165 11.33 9.06 25.13
C GLU A 165 11.17 8.59 23.68
N GLU A 166 10.55 9.46 22.90
CA GLU A 166 10.51 9.39 21.46
C GLU A 166 11.97 9.44 21.00
N GLU A 167 12.56 8.29 20.67
CA GLU A 167 13.80 8.27 19.88
C GLU A 167 13.46 8.97 18.56
N ALA A 168 13.80 10.25 18.50
CA ALA A 168 13.80 11.05 17.29
C ALA A 168 14.78 10.39 16.32
N HIS A 169 14.27 9.47 15.51
CA HIS A 169 14.95 9.00 14.34
C HIS A 169 14.92 10.16 13.33
N ASP A 170 15.93 11.02 13.43
CA ASP A 170 16.28 12.05 12.44
C ASP A 170 16.69 11.39 11.13
N ASP A 171 15.75 10.72 10.47
CA ASP A 171 15.87 10.37 9.06
C ASP A 171 15.24 11.49 8.24
N TRP A 172 16.08 12.49 8.01
CA TRP A 172 15.92 13.45 6.93
C TRP A 172 15.77 12.70 5.59
N ILE A 173 14.55 12.58 5.08
CA ILE A 173 14.24 12.54 3.64
C ILE A 173 13.00 13.39 3.39
#